data_AF-A7NPC3-F1
#
_entry.id   AF-A7NPC3-F1
#
_cell.length_a   1.000
_cell.length_b   1.000
_cell.length_c   1.000
_cell.angle_alpha   90.00
_cell.angle_beta   90.00
_cell.angle_gamma   90.00
#
_symmetry.space_group_name_H-M   'P 1'
#
loop_
_entity.id
_entity.type
_entity.pdbx_description
1 polymer ?
#
loop_
_entity_poly.entity_id
_entity_poly.type
_entity_poly.pdbx_seq_one_letter_code
_entity_poly.pdbx_strand_id
1 'polypeptide(L)'
;MALAGCGQPLQLDAVQRTRTPLVAQSAVSTGMPDRTASTSAPTRVTQTAAQERSPTAAPATRTPTVQIIPSTPMPQTSDARWRAQQIDREVLDPPQVYRVVRRTPLFWFDPMTGQTLEIGTVLGNIPVQARFRLRATGEVALEVPYRINNDFGLTAISEAVRSRMEAAGYTVSVEAFVLESDAIQAP
;
A
#
# COMPACT_ATOMS: atom_id res chain seq x y z
N MET A 1 49.99 15.04 39.67
CA MET A 1 50.87 14.18 38.84
C MET A 1 50.21 12.80 38.72
N ALA A 2 50.32 12.19 37.54
CA ALA A 2 49.82 10.85 37.10
C ALA A 2 48.30 10.77 36.76
N LEU A 3 47.90 10.82 35.47
CA LEU A 3 47.83 9.75 34.44
C LEU A 3 46.54 8.91 34.59
N ALA A 4 45.51 9.14 33.76
CA ALA A 4 45.26 8.51 32.46
C ALA A 4 44.68 7.09 32.56
N GLY A 5 43.66 6.78 31.73
CA GLY A 5 43.43 5.41 31.27
C GLY A 5 41.99 4.94 31.23
N CYS A 6 41.44 4.89 30.02
CA CYS A 6 40.24 4.17 29.61
C CYS A 6 40.30 2.66 29.92
N GLY A 7 39.15 1.99 30.01
CA GLY A 7 39.09 0.54 29.78
C GLY A 7 37.91 -0.19 30.43
N GLN A 8 36.76 -0.22 29.75
CA GLN A 8 35.75 -1.27 29.94
C GLN A 8 36.32 -2.64 29.58
N PRO A 9 35.97 -3.71 30.30
CA PRO A 9 35.87 -5.03 29.72
C PRO A 9 34.41 -5.33 29.34
N LEU A 10 34.24 -5.70 28.07
CA LEU A 10 33.12 -6.46 27.55
C LEU A 10 32.99 -7.78 28.33
N GLN A 11 31.82 -8.08 28.90
CA GLN A 11 31.41 -9.45 29.18
C GLN A 11 30.16 -9.77 28.37
N LEU A 12 30.41 -10.33 27.18
CA LEU A 12 29.48 -11.13 26.40
C LEU A 12 29.51 -12.53 27.01
N ASP A 13 28.50 -12.88 27.81
CA ASP A 13 28.35 -14.24 28.32
C ASP A 13 26.92 -14.77 28.16
N ALA A 14 26.87 -16.06 27.88
CA ALA A 14 25.72 -16.97 27.84
C ALA A 14 24.78 -16.91 26.62
N VAL A 15 25.23 -17.59 25.57
CA VAL A 15 24.40 -18.39 24.64
C VAL A 15 23.40 -19.26 25.44
N GLN A 16 22.10 -18.94 25.41
CA GLN A 16 21.05 -19.90 25.78
C GLN A 16 20.46 -20.52 24.52
N ARG A 17 21.08 -21.62 24.06
CA ARG A 17 20.48 -22.57 23.13
C ARG A 17 19.60 -23.55 23.90
N THR A 18 18.30 -23.43 23.67
CA THR A 18 17.35 -24.50 23.33
C THR A 18 17.44 -25.82 24.10
N ARG A 19 16.47 -26.03 25.01
CA ARG A 19 16.07 -27.34 25.51
C ARG A 19 15.25 -28.09 24.44
N THR A 20 15.66 -29.31 24.12
CA THR A 20 14.84 -30.38 23.51
C THR A 20 14.48 -31.37 24.60
N PRO A 21 13.22 -31.86 24.69
CA PRO A 21 12.87 -33.24 24.29
C PRO A 21 11.43 -33.31 23.68
N LEU A 22 10.83 -34.35 23.09
CA LEU A 22 11.12 -35.73 22.68
C LEU A 22 9.85 -36.22 21.91
N VAL A 23 10.05 -36.87 20.75
CA VAL A 23 9.30 -37.98 20.09
C VAL A 23 7.75 -37.98 19.94
N ALA A 24 7.38 -38.00 18.65
CA ALA A 24 6.38 -38.76 17.89
C ALA A 24 4.96 -39.05 18.44
N GLN A 25 3.96 -38.81 17.56
CA GLN A 25 2.84 -39.72 17.35
C GLN A 25 2.21 -39.50 15.96
N SER A 26 2.19 -40.57 15.17
CA SER A 26 1.40 -40.71 13.94
C SER A 26 -0.06 -40.95 14.30
N ALA A 27 -0.99 -40.36 13.55
CA ALA A 27 -2.36 -40.85 13.43
C ALA A 27 -2.89 -40.60 12.01
N VAL A 28 -3.25 -41.70 11.36
CA VAL A 28 -3.99 -41.79 10.10
C VAL A 28 -5.47 -41.90 10.44
N SER A 29 -6.36 -41.17 9.76
CA SER A 29 -7.57 -41.72 9.11
C SER A 29 -8.63 -40.66 8.78
N THR A 30 -8.95 -40.61 7.48
CA THR A 30 -10.29 -40.73 6.87
C THR A 30 -11.37 -39.69 7.17
N GLY A 31 -11.72 -38.94 6.12
CA GLY A 31 -12.97 -38.19 5.99
C GLY A 31 -13.14 -37.59 4.59
N MET A 32 -13.70 -38.38 3.66
CA MET A 32 -14.27 -37.94 2.37
C MET A 32 -15.57 -37.14 2.62
N PRO A 33 -16.03 -36.26 1.70
CA PRO A 33 -16.79 -36.71 0.52
C PRO A 33 -16.35 -36.02 -0.78
N ASP A 34 -16.09 -36.78 -1.83
CA ASP A 34 -16.97 -36.97 -3.01
C ASP A 34 -17.57 -35.66 -3.55
N ARG A 35 -16.92 -35.10 -4.58
CA ARG A 35 -17.59 -34.23 -5.55
C ARG A 35 -17.58 -34.93 -6.90
N THR A 36 -18.52 -35.86 -6.98
CA THR A 36 -19.30 -36.30 -8.15
C THR A 36 -18.90 -35.69 -9.49
N ALA A 37 -18.55 -36.60 -10.40
CA ALA A 37 -18.33 -36.40 -11.81
C ALA A 37 -19.50 -35.66 -12.50
N SER A 38 -19.18 -34.81 -13.47
CA SER A 38 -20.09 -34.45 -14.56
C SER A 38 -19.49 -34.95 -15.86
N THR A 39 -19.80 -36.21 -16.17
CA THR A 39 -19.75 -36.77 -17.52
C THR A 39 -20.83 -36.09 -18.35
N SER A 40 -20.48 -35.50 -19.49
CA SER A 40 -21.43 -35.17 -20.55
C SER A 40 -21.01 -35.92 -21.80
N ALA A 41 -21.84 -36.91 -22.14
CA ALA A 41 -21.69 -37.82 -23.27
C ALA A 41 -21.95 -37.11 -24.62
N PRO A 42 -21.49 -37.69 -25.75
CA PRO A 42 -21.53 -37.06 -27.06
C PRO A 42 -22.94 -37.13 -27.67
N THR A 43 -23.49 -36.00 -28.10
CA THR A 43 -24.70 -35.99 -28.91
C THR A 43 -24.32 -36.04 -30.38
N ARG A 44 -24.47 -37.23 -30.97
CA ARG A 44 -24.51 -37.45 -32.42
C ARG A 44 -25.84 -36.91 -32.94
N VAL A 45 -25.81 -35.88 -33.78
CA VAL A 45 -26.96 -35.49 -34.59
C VAL A 45 -26.62 -35.63 -36.07
N THR A 46 -27.41 -36.51 -36.66
CA THR A 46 -27.58 -36.92 -38.05
C THR A 46 -27.52 -35.74 -39.02
N GLN A 47 -26.65 -35.85 -40.02
CA GLN A 47 -26.63 -34.97 -41.19
C GLN A 47 -27.68 -35.50 -42.18
N THR A 48 -28.78 -34.76 -42.36
CA THR A 48 -29.77 -35.00 -43.43
C THR A 48 -29.70 -33.82 -44.40
N ALA A 49 -29.60 -34.15 -45.68
CA ALA A 49 -29.42 -33.24 -46.79
C ALA A 49 -30.72 -32.52 -47.21
N ALA A 50 -30.49 -31.47 -48.01
CA ALA A 50 -31.41 -30.71 -48.87
C ALA A 50 -32.28 -29.65 -48.17
N GLN A 51 -32.08 -28.37 -48.54
CA GLN A 51 -32.98 -27.74 -49.51
C GLN A 51 -32.45 -26.37 -49.95
N GLU A 52 -32.28 -26.25 -51.26
CA GLU A 52 -32.08 -25.04 -52.04
C GLU A 52 -33.25 -24.06 -51.84
N ARG A 53 -32.96 -22.83 -51.43
CA ARG A 53 -33.76 -21.64 -51.71
C ARG A 53 -32.81 -20.44 -51.67
N SER A 54 -32.50 -19.88 -52.84
CA SER A 54 -31.97 -18.52 -52.95
C SER A 54 -33.01 -17.51 -52.48
N PRO A 55 -32.62 -16.54 -51.65
CA PRO A 55 -33.14 -15.20 -51.73
C PRO A 55 -32.00 -14.24 -52.08
N THR A 56 -32.21 -13.46 -53.14
CA THR A 56 -31.49 -12.24 -53.46
C THR A 56 -31.18 -11.43 -52.19
N ALA A 57 -29.89 -11.24 -51.88
CA ALA A 57 -29.44 -10.38 -50.78
C ALA A 57 -28.39 -9.39 -51.29
N ALA A 58 -28.62 -8.14 -50.90
CA ALA A 58 -27.96 -6.89 -51.26
C ALA A 58 -26.41 -6.90 -51.18
N PRO A 59 -25.72 -5.93 -51.81
CA PRO A 59 -24.27 -5.78 -51.71
C PRO A 59 -23.82 -5.75 -50.24
N ALA A 60 -22.89 -6.63 -49.91
CA ALA A 60 -22.24 -6.72 -48.61
C ALA A 60 -21.55 -5.39 -48.28
N THR A 61 -22.24 -4.54 -47.53
CA THR A 61 -21.63 -3.40 -46.88
C THR A 61 -20.74 -3.97 -45.78
N ARG A 62 -19.43 -3.95 -46.00
CA ARG A 62 -18.44 -4.32 -44.98
C ARG A 62 -18.54 -3.30 -43.85
N THR A 63 -19.35 -3.57 -42.83
CA THR A 63 -19.23 -2.87 -41.56
C THR A 63 -17.83 -3.17 -41.01
N PRO A 64 -16.99 -2.15 -40.76
CA PRO A 64 -15.73 -2.39 -40.07
C PRO A 64 -16.08 -2.90 -38.68
N THR A 65 -15.64 -4.12 -38.37
CA THR A 65 -15.64 -4.64 -37.00
C THR A 65 -14.70 -3.75 -36.19
N VAL A 66 -15.27 -2.83 -35.41
CA VAL A 66 -14.51 -2.02 -34.44
C VAL A 66 -14.12 -2.96 -33.30
N GLN A 67 -12.91 -3.51 -33.38
CA GLN A 67 -12.32 -4.29 -32.32
C GLN A 67 -11.88 -3.31 -31.22
N ILE A 68 -12.70 -3.17 -30.18
CA ILE A 68 -12.36 -2.38 -28.99
C ILE A 68 -11.29 -3.18 -28.24
N ILE A 69 -10.02 -2.83 -28.48
CA ILE A 69 -8.90 -3.36 -27.69
C ILE A 69 -9.00 -2.67 -26.32
N PRO A 70 -9.24 -3.39 -25.21
CA PRO A 70 -9.23 -2.77 -23.89
C PRO A 70 -7.82 -2.20 -23.66
N SER A 71 -7.75 -0.88 -23.49
CA SER A 71 -6.49 -0.22 -23.19
C SER A 71 -6.01 -0.70 -21.82
N THR A 72 -4.91 -1.45 -21.77
CA THR A 72 -4.27 -1.83 -20.51
C THR A 72 -3.84 -0.55 -19.80
N PRO A 73 -4.36 -0.24 -18.60
CA PRO A 73 -3.94 0.95 -17.87
C PRO A 73 -2.46 0.81 -17.52
N MET A 74 -1.71 1.88 -17.80
CA MET A 74 -0.29 1.96 -17.50
C MET A 74 -0.07 1.75 -15.99
N PRO A 75 0.98 1.03 -15.55
CA PRO A 75 1.25 0.85 -14.12
C PRO A 75 1.41 2.21 -13.44
N GLN A 76 0.57 2.50 -12.44
CA GLN A 76 0.69 3.73 -11.67
C GLN A 76 1.91 3.67 -10.75
N THR A 77 2.71 4.74 -10.73
CA THR A 77 3.81 4.93 -9.77
C THR A 77 3.30 5.11 -8.35
N SER A 78 4.16 4.91 -7.35
CA SER A 78 3.86 5.15 -5.94
C SER A 78 3.27 6.55 -5.70
N ASP A 79 3.91 7.59 -6.25
CA ASP A 79 3.41 8.96 -6.16
C ASP A 79 2.07 9.16 -6.87
N ALA A 80 1.85 8.55 -8.04
CA ALA A 80 0.55 8.64 -8.71
C ALA A 80 -0.58 8.02 -7.87
N ARG A 81 -0.29 6.93 -7.16
CA ARG A 81 -1.24 6.30 -6.23
C ARG A 81 -1.49 7.16 -5.00
N TRP A 82 -0.44 7.79 -4.45
CA TRP A 82 -0.59 8.75 -3.36
C TRP A 82 -1.43 9.96 -3.78
N ARG A 83 -1.11 10.56 -4.93
CA ARG A 83 -1.87 11.70 -5.47
C ARG A 83 -3.32 11.37 -5.76
N ALA A 84 -3.64 10.14 -6.16
CA ALA A 84 -5.03 9.71 -6.35
C ALA A 84 -5.87 9.76 -5.06
N GLN A 85 -5.24 9.70 -3.87
CA GLN A 85 -5.92 9.81 -2.58
C GLN A 85 -6.23 11.25 -2.17
N GLN A 86 -5.61 12.23 -2.82
CA GLN A 86 -5.77 13.64 -2.48
C GLN A 86 -6.85 14.26 -3.37
N ILE A 87 -7.96 14.65 -2.76
CA ILE A 87 -9.04 15.41 -3.39
C ILE A 87 -8.86 16.88 -3.03
N ASP A 88 -9.17 17.79 -3.96
CA ASP A 88 -9.10 19.25 -3.74
C ASP A 88 -7.74 19.71 -3.19
N ARG A 89 -6.65 19.13 -3.71
CA ARG A 89 -5.29 19.44 -3.27
C ARG A 89 -4.93 20.89 -3.59
N GLU A 90 -4.60 21.64 -2.56
CA GLU A 90 -4.07 23.00 -2.61
C GLU A 90 -2.60 22.98 -2.19
N VAL A 91 -1.70 23.40 -3.09
CA VAL A 91 -0.26 23.48 -2.80
C VAL A 91 0.05 24.83 -2.15
N LEU A 92 0.80 24.79 -1.06
CA LEU A 92 1.29 25.98 -0.36
C LEU A 92 2.74 26.22 -0.79
N ASP A 93 2.94 27.22 -1.65
CA ASP A 93 4.26 27.66 -2.09
C ASP A 93 4.44 29.17 -1.79
N PRO A 94 5.31 29.56 -0.83
CA PRO A 94 6.18 28.70 -0.05
C PRO A 94 5.42 27.85 1.00
N PRO A 95 6.04 26.75 1.50
CA PRO A 95 5.48 25.97 2.60
C PRO A 95 5.17 26.84 3.81
N GLN A 96 4.00 26.63 4.42
CA GLN A 96 3.54 27.38 5.58
C GLN A 96 3.85 26.63 6.88
N VAL A 97 4.24 27.34 7.93
CA VAL A 97 4.58 26.71 9.22
C VAL A 97 3.34 26.71 10.12
N TYR A 98 2.81 25.52 10.40
CA TYR A 98 1.69 25.33 11.33
C TYR A 98 2.23 24.97 12.71
N ARG A 99 1.48 25.32 13.75
CA ARG A 99 1.84 25.00 15.14
C ARG A 99 0.95 23.91 15.71
N VAL A 100 1.53 22.75 15.97
CA VAL A 100 0.87 21.61 16.63
C VAL A 100 0.96 21.79 18.15
N VAL A 101 -0.18 22.07 18.78
CA VAL A 101 -0.26 22.41 20.22
C VAL A 101 -0.54 21.21 21.12
N ARG A 102 -1.01 20.09 20.56
CA ARG A 102 -1.21 18.81 21.25
C ARG A 102 -0.55 17.70 20.43
N ARG A 103 -0.17 16.58 21.05
CA ARG A 103 0.42 15.46 20.31
C ARG A 103 -0.58 14.94 19.27
N THR A 104 -0.23 15.09 17.99
CA THR A 104 -1.09 14.71 16.86
C THR A 104 -0.45 13.56 16.09
N PRO A 105 -1.19 12.51 15.73
CA PRO A 105 -0.64 11.42 14.93
C PRO A 105 -0.23 11.91 13.54
N LEU A 106 0.95 11.47 13.12
CA LEU A 106 1.49 11.63 11.79
C LEU A 106 1.27 10.33 11.02
N PHE A 107 0.67 10.45 9.85
CA PHE A 107 0.31 9.33 9.01
C PHE A 107 1.13 9.31 7.74
N TRP A 108 1.35 8.11 7.20
CA TRP A 108 1.90 7.88 5.88
C TRP A 108 0.95 6.98 5.11
N PHE A 109 0.72 7.31 3.85
CA PHE A 109 -0.03 6.44 2.95
C PHE A 109 0.94 5.47 2.27
N ASP A 110 0.71 4.18 2.46
CA ASP A 110 1.43 3.11 1.77
C ASP A 110 0.82 2.91 0.37
N PRO A 111 1.50 3.35 -0.70
CA PRO A 111 0.96 3.25 -2.06
C PRO A 111 0.98 1.83 -2.61
N MET A 112 1.70 0.90 -1.98
CA MET A 112 1.71 -0.51 -2.40
C MET A 112 0.45 -1.22 -1.94
N THR A 113 0.02 -0.97 -0.70
CA THR A 113 -1.15 -1.65 -0.10
C THR A 113 -2.42 -0.80 -0.08
N GLY A 114 -2.30 0.51 -0.30
CA GLY A 114 -3.41 1.46 -0.17
C GLY A 114 -3.81 1.75 1.27
N GLN A 115 -2.98 1.39 2.25
CA GLN A 115 -3.26 1.58 3.66
C GLN A 115 -2.69 2.90 4.18
N THR A 116 -3.39 3.50 5.13
CA THR A 116 -2.84 4.62 5.92
C THR A 116 -2.23 4.05 7.19
N LEU A 117 -0.96 4.37 7.45
CA LEU A 117 -0.19 3.89 8.59
C LEU A 117 0.20 5.07 9.47
N GLU A 118 -0.02 4.96 10.77
CA GLU A 118 0.55 5.91 11.73
C GLU A 118 2.06 5.65 11.86
N ILE A 119 2.86 6.69 11.63
CA ILE A 119 4.32 6.63 11.67
C ILE A 119 4.89 7.29 12.93
N GLY A 120 4.05 7.98 13.69
CA GLY A 120 4.42 8.57 14.97
C GLY A 120 3.47 9.67 15.41
N THR A 121 3.88 10.45 16.39
CA THR A 121 3.17 11.66 16.84
C THR A 121 4.08 12.89 16.77
N VAL A 122 3.53 14.01 16.33
CA VAL A 122 4.26 15.28 16.20
C VAL A 122 3.77 16.30 17.22
N LEU A 123 4.65 17.21 17.60
CA LEU A 123 4.38 18.34 18.50
C LEU A 123 5.30 19.51 18.14
N GLY A 124 4.79 20.74 18.17
CA GLY A 124 5.53 21.94 17.83
C GLY A 124 5.31 22.39 16.39
N ASN A 125 6.29 23.07 15.81
CA ASN A 125 6.16 23.68 14.49
C ASN A 125 6.41 22.65 13.39
N ILE A 126 5.51 22.55 12.42
CA ILE A 126 5.62 21.65 11.28
C ILE A 126 5.50 22.44 9.97
N PRO A 127 6.36 22.19 8.97
CA PRO A 127 6.17 22.74 7.64
C PRO A 127 5.04 22.00 6.93
N VAL A 128 4.06 22.73 6.41
CA VAL A 128 2.96 22.20 5.60
C VAL A 128 3.16 22.65 4.16
N GLN A 129 3.25 21.69 3.26
CA GLN A 129 3.49 21.94 1.82
C GLN A 129 2.21 21.91 0.99
N ALA A 130 1.15 21.25 1.47
CA ALA A 130 -0.14 21.21 0.81
C ALA A 130 -1.26 20.91 1.80
N ARG A 131 -2.48 21.28 1.43
CA ARG A 131 -3.73 20.92 2.11
C ARG A 131 -4.61 20.16 1.13
N PHE A 132 -5.26 19.10 1.57
CA PHE A 132 -6.13 18.29 0.71
C PHE A 132 -7.20 17.59 1.53
N ARG A 133 -8.18 16.98 0.86
CA ARG A 133 -9.14 16.07 1.47
C ARG A 133 -8.78 14.62 1.14
N LEU A 134 -8.74 13.76 2.15
CA LEU A 134 -8.49 12.33 1.94
C LEU A 134 -9.68 11.70 1.22
N ARG A 135 -9.43 10.97 0.12
CA ARG A 135 -10.47 10.27 -0.63
C ARG A 135 -11.20 9.22 0.22
N ALA A 136 -10.51 8.55 1.13
CA ALA A 136 -11.06 7.46 1.92
C ALA A 136 -12.05 7.93 3.01
N THR A 137 -11.76 9.05 3.69
CA THR A 137 -12.56 9.53 4.83
C THR A 137 -13.27 10.85 4.57
N GLY A 138 -12.83 11.61 3.56
CA GLY A 138 -13.30 12.98 3.29
C GLY A 138 -12.73 14.03 4.25
N GLU A 139 -11.87 13.63 5.19
CA GLU A 139 -11.27 14.53 6.17
C GLU A 139 -10.21 15.43 5.53
N VAL A 140 -10.08 16.65 6.05
CA VAL A 140 -9.04 17.58 5.63
C VAL A 140 -7.71 17.14 6.27
N ALA A 141 -6.68 17.05 5.46
CA ALA A 141 -5.33 16.67 5.84
C ALA A 141 -4.31 17.71 5.35
N LEU A 142 -3.25 17.85 6.12
CA LEU A 142 -2.12 18.72 5.85
C LEU A 142 -0.91 17.85 5.49
N GLU A 143 -0.36 18.05 4.31
CA GLU A 143 0.83 17.35 3.82
C GLU A 143 2.08 17.95 4.46
N VAL A 144 2.88 17.09 5.08
CA VAL A 144 4.08 17.43 5.82
C VAL A 144 5.25 16.62 5.26
N PRO A 145 6.31 17.25 4.73
CA PRO A 145 7.51 16.53 4.34
C PRO A 145 8.15 15.93 5.59
N TYR A 146 8.44 14.63 5.56
CA TYR A 146 9.08 13.92 6.66
C TYR A 146 10.36 13.22 6.17
N ARG A 147 11.52 13.57 6.74
CA ARG A 147 12.76 12.83 6.53
C ARG A 147 12.83 11.67 7.50
N ILE A 148 13.07 10.50 6.92
CA ILE A 148 13.00 9.22 7.63
C ILE A 148 14.01 9.20 8.80
N ASN A 149 13.50 9.04 10.03
CA ASN A 149 14.22 9.04 11.31
C ASN A 149 14.98 10.33 11.66
N ASN A 150 14.66 11.46 11.03
CA ASN A 150 15.38 12.71 11.29
C ASN A 150 14.46 13.83 11.81
N ASP A 151 13.17 13.82 11.43
CA ASP A 151 12.26 14.91 11.77
C ASP A 151 11.36 14.64 13.00
N PHE A 152 10.92 15.74 13.62
CA PHE A 152 9.89 15.80 14.67
C PHE A 152 10.13 14.97 15.94
N GLY A 153 11.38 14.57 16.22
CA GLY A 153 11.70 13.73 17.37
C GLY A 153 11.16 12.30 17.23
N LEU A 154 10.74 11.88 16.03
CA LEU A 154 10.36 10.52 15.72
C LEU A 154 11.61 9.67 15.50
N THR A 155 12.22 9.23 16.59
CA THR A 155 13.49 8.51 16.56
C THR A 155 13.38 7.03 16.16
N ALA A 156 12.15 6.50 15.99
CA ALA A 156 11.97 5.11 15.59
C ALA A 156 10.60 4.89 14.91
N ILE A 157 10.50 5.17 13.61
CA ILE A 157 9.50 4.45 12.82
C ILE A 157 9.80 2.95 12.89
N SER A 158 8.77 2.11 13.00
CA SER A 158 8.94 0.66 13.02
C SER A 158 9.73 0.18 11.80
N GLU A 159 10.64 -0.78 11.96
CA GLU A 159 11.40 -1.37 10.85
C GLU A 159 10.47 -1.93 9.76
N ALA A 160 9.29 -2.43 10.13
CA ALA A 160 8.28 -2.88 9.19
C ALA A 160 7.75 -1.75 8.30
N VAL A 161 7.56 -0.55 8.86
CA VAL A 161 7.13 0.63 8.09
C VAL A 161 8.27 1.12 7.21
N ARG A 162 9.50 1.15 7.72
CA ARG A 162 10.69 1.52 6.92
C ARG A 162 10.85 0.59 5.71
N SER A 163 10.77 -0.72 5.90
CA SER A 163 10.88 -1.68 4.82
C SER A 163 9.78 -1.50 3.75
N ARG A 164 8.56 -1.11 4.17
CA ARG A 164 7.48 -0.75 3.23
C ARG A 164 7.77 0.54 2.48
N MET A 165 8.29 1.57 3.15
CA MET A 165 8.69 2.82 2.51
C MET A 165 9.79 2.57 1.45
N GLU A 166 10.80 1.77 1.80
CA GLU A 166 11.88 1.37 0.88
C GLU A 166 11.33 0.55 -0.30
N ALA A 167 10.43 -0.39 -0.05
CA ALA A 167 9.76 -1.16 -1.11
C ALA A 167 8.91 -0.27 -2.03
N ALA A 168 8.33 0.80 -1.50
CA ALA A 168 7.59 1.82 -2.25
C ALA A 168 8.50 2.81 -3.01
N GLY A 169 9.82 2.77 -2.79
CA GLY A 169 10.82 3.62 -3.43
C GLY A 169 11.26 4.84 -2.61
N TYR A 170 10.80 4.98 -1.36
CA TYR A 170 11.14 6.10 -0.49
C TYR A 170 12.28 5.73 0.48
N THR A 171 13.47 6.28 0.24
CA THR A 171 14.68 5.98 1.05
C THR A 171 15.18 7.15 1.91
N VAL A 172 14.85 8.39 1.54
CA VAL A 172 15.36 9.61 2.22
C VAL A 172 14.24 10.35 2.94
N SER A 173 13.12 10.56 2.26
CA SER A 173 11.97 11.31 2.77
C SER A 173 10.68 10.76 2.18
N VAL A 174 9.59 10.96 2.90
CA VAL A 174 8.23 10.63 2.48
C VAL A 174 7.33 11.85 2.64
N GLU A 175 6.27 11.87 1.86
CA GLU A 175 5.17 12.81 2.05
C GLU A 175 4.21 12.20 3.07
N ALA A 176 4.32 12.69 4.31
CA ALA A 176 3.45 12.31 5.40
C ALA A 176 2.30 13.32 5.49
N PHE A 177 1.31 13.03 6.34
CA PHE A 177 0.22 13.96 6.58
C PHE A 177 -0.30 13.89 8.01
N VAL A 178 -0.90 14.99 8.46
CA VAL A 178 -1.65 15.08 9.71
C VAL A 178 -3.10 15.46 9.39
N LEU A 179 -4.05 14.97 10.18
CA LEU A 179 -5.44 15.37 10.04
C LEU A 179 -5.66 16.76 10.67
N GLU A 180 -6.34 17.63 9.94
CA GLU A 180 -6.69 18.97 10.42
C GLU A 180 -7.65 18.84 11.62
N SER A 181 -7.26 19.44 12.74
CA SER A 181 -7.98 19.36 14.00
C SER A 181 -7.64 20.57 14.88
N ASP A 182 -8.40 20.77 15.97
CA ASP A 182 -8.12 21.82 16.98
C ASP A 182 -6.71 21.72 17.60
N ALA A 183 -6.06 20.56 17.48
CA ALA A 183 -4.68 20.36 17.90
C ALA A 183 -3.66 21.11 17.01
N ILE A 184 -4.05 21.66 15.87
CA ILE A 184 -3.18 22.32 14.90
C ILE A 184 -3.67 23.75 14.67
N GLN A 185 -2.77 24.71 14.90
CA GLN A 185 -3.01 26.13 14.65
C GLN A 185 -2.40 26.52 13.30
N ALA A 186 -3.21 27.15 12.47
CA ALA A 186 -2.78 27.80 11.22
C ALA A 186 -1.75 28.91 11.51
N PRO A 187 -0.89 29.26 10.51
CA PRO A 187 0.11 30.31 10.64
C PRO A 187 -0.47 31.69 10.99
#